data_AF-A0A7Y6BVE5-F1
#
_entry.id   AF-A0A7Y6BVE5-F1
#
_cell.length_a   1.000
_cell.length_b   1.000
_cell.length_c   1.000
_cell.angle_alpha   90.00
_cell.angle_beta   90.00
_cell.angle_gamma   90.00
#
_symmetry.space_group_name_H-M   'P 1'
#
loop_
_entity.id
_entity.type
_entity.pdbx_description
1 polymer ?
#
loop_
_entity_poly.entity_id
_entity_poly.type
_entity_poly.pdbx_seq_one_letter_code
_entity_poly.pdbx_strand_id
1 'polypeptide(L)'
;MAIVDDMRKKIEELEANIAVYEDISSNLPSDINYIVQSLLNHQLNDLRFRLERFTFLKSEKQCSQCQNWIKEHEEPVLLNYQYNKMKPLHMTLCTNCMSAMDKVMVTNEAESKWGLRPGTIKQDRHLGKLREFEDMGLIVNSGRYIKVHELVMRAYYEPKQLEKEAKKDRKTKKTKNEKEAPQE
;
A
#
# COMPACT_ATOMS: atom_id res chain seq x y z
N MET A 1 29.10 -16.55 -2.97
CA MET A 1 29.85 -15.33 -2.58
C MET A 1 30.28 -14.51 -3.79
N ALA A 2 30.84 -15.08 -4.86
CA ALA A 2 31.18 -14.35 -6.11
C ALA A 2 30.08 -13.44 -6.69
N ILE A 3 28.82 -13.90 -6.74
CA ILE A 3 27.71 -13.11 -7.29
C ILE A 3 27.39 -11.87 -6.43
N VAL A 4 27.54 -11.98 -5.10
CA VAL A 4 27.30 -10.86 -4.19
C VAL A 4 28.39 -9.81 -4.36
N ASP A 5 29.65 -10.25 -4.46
CA ASP A 5 30.79 -9.35 -4.66
C ASP A 5 30.74 -8.66 -6.02
N ASP A 6 30.32 -9.37 -7.09
CA ASP A 6 30.09 -8.78 -8.41
C ASP A 6 28.95 -7.75 -8.40
N MET A 7 27.88 -7.98 -7.62
CA MET A 7 26.81 -6.99 -7.46
C MET A 7 27.28 -5.77 -6.67
N ARG A 8 28.12 -5.93 -5.64
CA ARG A 8 28.71 -4.81 -4.90
C ARG A 8 29.56 -3.93 -5.82
N LYS A 9 30.43 -4.54 -6.61
CA LYS A 9 31.26 -3.82 -7.60
C LYS A 9 30.41 -3.05 -8.60
N LYS A 10 29.34 -3.65 -9.13
CA LYS A 10 28.42 -2.96 -10.06
C LYS A 10 27.68 -1.78 -9.42
N ILE A 11 27.37 -1.86 -8.12
CA ILE A 11 26.78 -0.74 -7.38
C ILE A 11 27.81 0.38 -7.24
N GLU A 12 29.04 0.07 -6.84
CA GLU A 12 30.14 1.05 -6.73
C GLU A 12 30.43 1.72 -8.09
N GLU A 13 30.44 0.96 -9.19
CA GLU A 13 30.59 1.49 -10.55
C GLU A 13 29.44 2.42 -10.94
N LEU A 14 28.19 2.08 -10.62
CA LEU A 14 27.03 2.92 -10.91
C LEU A 14 26.99 4.18 -10.05
N GLU A 15 27.40 4.10 -8.79
CA GLU A 15 27.55 5.25 -7.89
C GLU A 15 28.63 6.21 -8.41
N ALA A 16 29.77 5.68 -8.86
CA ALA A 16 30.81 6.47 -9.51
C ALA A 16 30.30 7.13 -10.80
N ASN A 17 29.54 6.41 -11.62
CA ASN A 17 28.95 6.96 -12.84
C ASN A 17 27.91 8.05 -12.55
N ILE A 18 27.14 7.93 -11.46
CA ILE A 18 26.21 8.99 -11.03
C ILE A 18 26.97 10.23 -10.58
N ALA A 19 28.05 10.10 -9.84
CA ALA A 19 28.88 11.23 -9.43
C ALA A 19 29.47 11.97 -10.65
N VAL A 20 30.00 11.24 -11.62
CA VAL A 20 30.48 11.81 -12.89
C VAL A 20 29.33 12.46 -13.68
N TYR A 21 28.15 11.87 -13.63
CA TYR A 21 26.97 12.42 -14.29
C TYR A 21 26.50 13.73 -13.64
N GLU A 22 26.56 13.85 -12.31
CA GLU A 22 26.24 15.08 -11.59
C GLU A 22 27.15 16.25 -12.02
N ASP A 23 28.44 15.99 -12.25
CA ASP A 23 29.41 16.99 -12.75
C ASP A 23 29.11 17.45 -14.19
N ILE A 24 28.47 16.60 -15.00
CA ILE A 24 28.11 16.91 -16.40
C ILE A 24 26.67 17.45 -16.51
N SER A 25 25.83 17.17 -15.53
CA SER A 25 24.39 17.48 -15.52
C SER A 25 24.11 18.97 -15.69
N SER A 26 24.99 19.86 -15.22
CA SER A 26 24.84 21.30 -15.37
C SER A 26 24.87 21.78 -16.83
N ASN A 27 25.42 20.98 -17.75
CA ASN A 27 25.59 21.31 -19.17
C ASN A 27 24.52 20.67 -20.08
N LEU A 28 23.59 19.91 -19.51
CA LEU A 28 22.57 19.17 -20.25
C LEU A 28 21.17 19.82 -20.14
N PRO A 29 20.32 19.69 -21.17
CA PRO A 29 18.91 20.09 -21.09
C PRO A 29 18.16 19.39 -19.94
N SER A 30 17.26 20.12 -19.26
CA SER A 30 16.50 19.64 -18.09
C SER A 30 15.78 18.30 -18.30
N ASP A 31 15.21 18.11 -19.49
CA ASP A 31 14.41 16.92 -19.80
C ASP A 31 15.31 15.68 -19.95
N ILE A 32 16.50 15.86 -20.52
CA ILE A 32 17.52 14.81 -20.63
C ILE A 32 18.06 14.48 -19.24
N ASN A 33 18.28 15.51 -18.40
CA ASN A 33 18.72 15.32 -17.02
C ASN A 33 17.75 14.47 -16.21
N TYR A 34 16.47 14.82 -16.27
CA TYR A 34 15.43 14.08 -15.56
C TYR A 34 15.37 12.60 -16.00
N ILE A 35 15.44 12.34 -17.31
CA ILE A 35 15.36 10.97 -17.85
C ILE A 35 16.57 10.13 -17.42
N VAL A 36 17.78 10.65 -17.60
CA VAL A 36 19.01 9.90 -17.32
C VAL A 36 19.18 9.69 -15.82
N GLN A 37 18.91 10.72 -15.00
CA GLN A 37 18.98 10.58 -13.54
C GLN A 37 17.92 9.62 -13.01
N SER A 38 16.70 9.64 -13.56
CA SER A 38 15.68 8.64 -13.24
C SER A 38 16.11 7.22 -13.62
N LEU A 39 16.76 7.04 -14.77
CA LEU A 39 17.22 5.74 -15.24
C LEU A 39 18.34 5.18 -14.34
N LEU A 40 19.35 5.99 -14.04
CA LEU A 40 20.48 5.61 -13.18
C LEU A 40 20.00 5.26 -11.78
N ASN A 41 19.13 6.09 -11.20
CA ASN A 41 18.53 5.83 -9.89
C ASN A 41 17.69 4.54 -9.88
N HIS A 42 16.94 4.26 -10.95
CA HIS A 42 16.17 3.02 -11.05
C HIS A 42 17.10 1.80 -11.12
N GLN A 43 18.15 1.84 -11.94
CA GLN A 43 19.12 0.75 -12.07
C GLN A 43 19.84 0.46 -10.76
N LEU A 44 20.27 1.52 -10.07
CA LEU A 44 20.94 1.41 -8.77
C LEU A 44 19.99 0.84 -7.69
N ASN A 45 18.75 1.30 -7.65
CA ASN A 45 17.75 0.77 -6.71
C ASN A 45 17.42 -0.70 -6.97
N ASP A 46 17.31 -1.12 -8.24
CA ASP A 46 17.08 -2.54 -8.59
C ASP A 46 18.26 -3.43 -8.18
N LEU A 47 19.50 -2.98 -8.41
CA LEU A 47 20.69 -3.72 -7.98
C LEU A 47 20.84 -3.77 -6.47
N ARG A 48 20.58 -2.66 -5.75
CA ARG A 48 20.54 -2.65 -4.28
C ARG A 48 19.47 -3.61 -3.76
N PHE A 49 18.28 -3.62 -4.35
CA PHE A 49 17.21 -4.54 -3.95
C PHE A 49 17.57 -6.00 -4.19
N ARG A 50 18.22 -6.33 -5.32
CA ARG A 50 18.73 -7.67 -5.59
C ARG A 50 19.81 -8.07 -4.60
N LEU A 51 20.76 -7.17 -4.33
CA LEU A 51 21.83 -7.41 -3.37
C LEU A 51 21.27 -7.63 -1.96
N GLU A 52 20.32 -6.81 -1.52
CA GLU A 52 19.59 -7.01 -0.27
C GLU A 52 18.95 -8.39 -0.22
N ARG A 53 18.27 -8.84 -1.29
CA ARG A 53 17.68 -10.20 -1.35
C ARG A 53 18.71 -11.32 -1.21
N PHE A 54 19.91 -11.16 -1.75
CA PHE A 54 20.97 -12.18 -1.70
C PHE A 54 21.78 -12.16 -0.40
N THR A 55 21.86 -11.01 0.28
CA THR A 55 22.64 -10.82 1.51
C THR A 55 21.80 -10.92 2.78
N PHE A 56 20.48 -10.98 2.65
CA PHE A 56 19.57 -11.07 3.78
C PHE A 56 19.77 -12.37 4.57
N LEU A 57 20.15 -12.24 5.83
CA LEU A 57 19.82 -13.22 6.86
C LEU A 57 18.29 -13.16 7.04
N LYS A 58 17.60 -14.27 6.75
CA LYS A 58 16.13 -14.34 6.83
C LYS A 58 15.68 -13.89 8.22
N SER A 59 15.04 -12.73 8.30
CA SER A 59 14.29 -12.31 9.49
C SER A 59 13.13 -13.27 9.74
N GLU A 60 12.68 -13.42 10.98
CA GLU A 60 11.51 -14.26 11.28
C GLU A 60 10.18 -13.71 10.73
N LYS A 61 10.12 -12.41 10.41
CA LYS A 61 8.87 -11.71 10.06
C LYS A 61 8.77 -11.44 8.56
N GLN A 62 7.65 -11.83 7.95
CA GLN A 62 7.36 -11.63 6.53
C GLN A 62 6.22 -10.62 6.35
N CYS A 63 6.35 -9.72 5.38
CA CYS A 63 5.32 -8.76 5.03
C CYS A 63 4.15 -9.44 4.30
N SER A 64 2.93 -9.28 4.80
CA SER A 64 1.71 -9.87 4.22
C SER A 64 1.35 -9.29 2.84
N GLN A 65 1.83 -8.09 2.51
CA GLN A 65 1.46 -7.39 1.27
C GLN A 65 2.43 -7.64 0.10
N CYS A 66 3.75 -7.60 0.34
CA CYS A 66 4.75 -7.80 -0.70
C CYS A 66 5.51 -9.12 -0.57
N GLN A 67 5.23 -9.92 0.46
CA GLN A 67 5.90 -11.20 0.75
C GLN A 67 7.41 -11.09 0.97
N ASN A 68 7.96 -9.87 1.07
CA ASN A 68 9.36 -9.65 1.43
C ASN A 68 9.56 -9.84 2.94
N TRP A 69 10.74 -10.31 3.30
CA TRP A 69 11.22 -10.41 4.67
C TRP A 69 11.49 -9.01 5.25
N ILE A 70 11.07 -8.76 6.49
CA ILE A 70 11.18 -7.46 7.15
C ILE A 70 12.52 -7.40 7.88
N LYS A 71 13.32 -6.35 7.68
CA LYS A 71 14.66 -6.27 8.29
C LYS A 71 14.58 -6.45 9.81
N GLU A 72 15.55 -7.14 10.41
CA GLU A 72 15.57 -7.40 11.85
C GLU A 72 15.58 -6.12 12.69
N HIS A 73 16.15 -5.04 12.13
CA HIS A 73 16.16 -3.70 12.70
C HIS A 73 14.93 -2.84 12.34
N GLU A 74 14.06 -3.31 11.44
CA GLU A 74 12.80 -2.64 11.11
C GLU A 74 11.69 -3.14 12.03
N GLU A 75 11.01 -2.23 12.72
CA GLU A 75 9.78 -2.57 13.42
C GLU A 75 8.65 -2.70 12.39
N PRO A 76 8.04 -3.90 12.25
CA PRO A 76 6.92 -4.08 11.34
C PRO A 76 5.69 -3.36 11.88
N VAL A 77 4.92 -2.78 10.97
CA VAL A 77 3.61 -2.25 11.32
C VAL A 77 2.62 -3.42 11.37
N LEU A 78 2.09 -3.68 12.57
CA LEU A 78 1.09 -4.72 12.81
C LEU A 78 -0.31 -4.11 12.74
N LEU A 79 -1.05 -4.48 11.70
CA LEU A 79 -2.46 -4.14 11.55
C LEU A 79 -3.29 -5.31 12.10
N ASN A 80 -3.91 -5.08 13.27
CA ASN A 80 -4.86 -6.00 13.88
C ASN A 80 -6.24 -5.35 13.90
N TYR A 81 -7.03 -5.56 12.86
CA TYR A 81 -8.32 -4.91 12.69
C TYR A 81 -9.47 -5.92 12.58
N GLN A 82 -10.55 -5.71 13.32
CA GLN A 82 -11.76 -6.53 13.19
C GLN A 82 -12.97 -5.68 12.80
N TYR A 83 -13.47 -5.91 11.60
CA TYR A 83 -14.72 -5.29 11.17
C TYR A 83 -15.94 -6.08 11.70
N ASN A 84 -16.69 -5.47 12.62
CA ASN A 84 -17.91 -6.05 13.21
C ASN A 84 -17.70 -7.49 13.72
N LYS A 85 -18.47 -8.45 13.20
CA LYS A 85 -18.42 -9.89 13.56
C LYS A 85 -17.57 -10.73 12.61
N MET A 86 -16.82 -10.10 11.70
CA MET A 86 -15.96 -10.85 10.78
C MET A 86 -14.70 -11.35 11.49
N LYS A 87 -13.98 -12.28 10.85
CA LYS A 87 -12.68 -12.73 11.33
C LYS A 87 -11.73 -11.54 11.43
N PRO A 88 -10.93 -11.43 12.50
CA PRO A 88 -9.93 -10.37 12.62
C PRO A 88 -8.90 -10.49 11.49
N LEU A 89 -8.58 -9.36 10.89
CA LEU A 89 -7.53 -9.21 9.90
C LEU A 89 -6.23 -8.91 10.64
N HIS A 90 -5.31 -9.87 10.60
CA HIS A 90 -3.96 -9.73 11.12
C HIS A 90 -3.00 -9.59 9.93
N MET A 91 -2.37 -8.42 9.80
CA MET A 91 -1.43 -8.13 8.73
C MET A 91 -0.14 -7.54 9.29
N THR A 92 0.99 -8.03 8.77
CA THR A 92 2.32 -7.54 9.10
C THR A 92 2.84 -6.77 7.88
N LEU A 93 3.19 -5.51 8.05
CA LEU A 93 3.59 -4.63 6.94
C LEU A 93 5.02 -4.13 7.13
N CYS A 94 5.79 -4.12 6.05
CA CYS A 94 7.10 -3.46 6.04
C CYS A 94 6.96 -1.94 5.86
N THR A 95 7.98 -1.22 6.30
CA THR A 95 8.15 0.24 6.13
C THR A 95 7.95 0.68 4.68
N ASN A 96 8.49 -0.07 3.72
CA ASN A 96 8.33 0.19 2.28
C ASN A 96 6.88 0.04 1.80
N CYS A 97 6.14 -0.94 2.32
CA CYS A 97 4.73 -1.09 1.96
C CYS A 97 3.86 0.00 2.57
N MET A 98 4.24 0.50 3.75
CA MET A 98 3.60 1.63 4.41
C MET A 98 3.89 2.97 3.68
N SER A 99 5.11 3.14 3.15
CA SER A 99 5.55 4.39 2.53
C SER A 99 5.28 4.50 1.03
N ALA A 100 4.94 3.38 0.36
CA ALA A 100 4.70 3.37 -1.08
C ALA A 100 3.55 4.31 -1.49
N MET A 101 3.91 5.42 -2.16
CA MET A 101 2.97 6.46 -2.61
C MET A 101 1.87 5.92 -3.54
N ASP A 102 2.14 4.89 -4.34
CA ASP A 102 1.14 4.28 -5.25
C ASP A 102 -0.06 3.66 -4.53
N LYS A 103 0.07 3.41 -3.22
CA LYS A 103 -1.01 2.87 -2.39
C LYS A 103 -1.74 3.95 -1.60
N VAL A 104 -1.32 5.20 -1.71
CA VAL A 104 -1.88 6.34 -0.96
C VAL A 104 -2.68 7.21 -1.91
N MET A 105 -4.01 7.18 -1.77
CA MET A 105 -4.95 7.90 -2.64
C MET A 105 -5.58 9.09 -1.89
N VAL A 106 -6.03 10.10 -2.63
CA VAL A 106 -6.88 11.15 -2.03
C VAL A 106 -8.28 10.58 -1.78
N THR A 107 -9.00 11.05 -0.75
CA THR A 107 -10.36 10.57 -0.43
C THR A 107 -11.30 10.53 -1.63
N ASN A 108 -11.24 11.51 -2.54
CA ASN A 108 -12.12 11.56 -3.71
C ASN A 108 -11.80 10.44 -4.71
N GLU A 109 -10.50 10.13 -4.91
CA GLU A 109 -10.05 9.06 -5.78
C GLU A 109 -10.39 7.69 -5.17
N ALA A 110 -10.15 7.53 -3.86
CA ALA A 110 -10.47 6.32 -3.13
C ALA A 110 -11.98 6.05 -3.14
N GLU A 111 -12.81 7.07 -2.90
CA GLU A 111 -14.27 6.95 -2.93
C GLU A 111 -14.76 6.54 -4.33
N SER A 112 -14.22 7.15 -5.38
CA SER A 112 -14.57 6.81 -6.77
C SER A 112 -14.15 5.38 -7.13
N LYS A 113 -12.89 5.00 -6.85
CA LYS A 113 -12.32 3.68 -7.16
C LYS A 113 -13.08 2.55 -6.47
N TRP A 114 -13.59 2.80 -5.27
CA TRP A 114 -14.31 1.81 -4.46
C TRP A 114 -15.83 1.97 -4.53
N GLY A 115 -16.38 2.82 -5.39
CA GLY A 115 -17.84 2.99 -5.52
C GLY A 115 -18.53 3.49 -4.24
N LEU A 116 -17.82 4.26 -3.41
CA LEU A 116 -18.38 4.92 -2.23
C LEU A 116 -19.04 6.25 -2.62
N ARG A 117 -19.98 6.71 -1.80
CA ARG A 117 -20.56 8.04 -2.00
C ARG A 117 -19.52 9.12 -1.67
N PRO A 118 -19.46 10.23 -2.42
CA PRO A 118 -18.57 11.33 -2.11
C PRO A 118 -18.75 11.82 -0.66
N GLY A 119 -17.65 11.99 0.07
CA GLY A 119 -17.64 12.43 1.46
C GLY A 119 -17.88 11.33 2.51
N THR A 120 -18.09 10.08 2.10
CA THR A 120 -18.26 8.95 3.03
C THR A 120 -17.04 8.79 3.94
N ILE A 121 -15.83 8.87 3.38
CA ILE A 121 -14.60 8.70 4.18
C ILE A 121 -14.46 9.84 5.18
N LYS A 122 -14.74 11.08 4.76
CA LYS A 122 -14.71 12.25 5.66
C LYS A 122 -15.72 12.11 6.81
N GLN A 123 -16.92 11.62 6.53
CA GLN A 123 -17.95 11.37 7.54
C GLN A 123 -17.55 10.25 8.50
N ASP A 124 -17.07 9.11 8.00
CA ASP A 124 -16.65 7.98 8.83
C ASP A 124 -15.43 8.33 9.71
N ARG A 125 -14.53 9.20 9.24
CA ARG A 125 -13.47 9.82 10.07
C ARG A 125 -14.05 10.68 11.20
N HIS A 126 -14.96 11.58 10.88
CA HIS A 126 -15.54 12.49 11.87
C HIS A 126 -16.34 11.74 12.95
N LEU A 127 -16.95 10.62 12.58
CA LEU A 127 -17.62 9.68 13.49
C LEU A 127 -16.66 8.79 14.30
N GLY A 128 -15.35 8.95 14.13
CA GLY A 128 -14.32 8.21 14.87
C GLY A 128 -14.15 6.75 14.44
N LYS A 129 -14.79 6.30 13.34
CA LYS A 129 -14.77 4.89 12.92
C LYS A 129 -13.45 4.44 12.32
N LEU A 130 -12.58 5.40 11.95
CA LEU A 130 -11.31 5.14 11.30
C LEU A 130 -10.10 5.49 12.19
N ARG A 131 -10.30 5.75 13.49
CA ARG A 131 -9.23 6.18 14.41
C ARG A 131 -8.05 5.22 14.44
N GLU A 132 -8.30 3.92 14.51
CA GLU A 132 -7.23 2.92 14.52
C GLU A 132 -6.32 3.04 13.28
N PHE A 133 -6.89 3.34 12.11
CA PHE A 133 -6.12 3.56 10.88
C PHE A 133 -5.40 4.91 10.85
N GLU A 134 -5.92 5.92 11.53
CA GLU A 134 -5.24 7.21 11.71
C GLU A 134 -4.02 7.05 12.62
N ASP A 135 -4.17 6.34 13.74
CA ASP A 135 -3.10 6.07 14.70
C ASP A 135 -1.96 5.26 14.10
N MET A 136 -2.27 4.34 13.17
CA MET A 136 -1.30 3.57 12.39
C MET A 136 -0.65 4.35 11.23
N GLY A 137 -1.03 5.61 11.01
CA GLY A 137 -0.52 6.43 9.91
C GLY A 137 -1.00 6.02 8.51
N LEU A 138 -2.02 5.16 8.43
CA LEU A 138 -2.63 4.75 7.15
C LEU A 138 -3.59 5.81 6.58
N ILE A 139 -3.99 6.77 7.42
CA ILE A 139 -4.74 7.96 7.02
C ILE A 139 -3.98 9.19 7.52
N VAL A 140 -3.59 10.05 6.58
CA VAL A 140 -2.82 11.26 6.89
C VAL A 140 -3.53 12.49 6.36
N ASN A 141 -3.66 13.52 7.20
CA ASN A 141 -4.20 14.80 6.79
C ASN A 141 -3.08 15.70 6.26
N SER A 142 -3.09 15.97 4.95
CA SER A 142 -2.13 16.84 4.26
C SER A 142 -2.78 18.20 3.97
N GLY A 143 -3.20 18.90 5.02
CA GLY A 143 -3.85 20.21 4.95
C GLY A 143 -5.19 20.18 4.22
N ARG A 144 -5.17 20.48 2.91
CA ARG A 144 -6.38 20.52 2.05
C ARG A 144 -6.90 19.14 1.67
N TYR A 145 -6.03 18.13 1.65
CA TYR A 145 -6.36 16.79 1.17
C TYR A 145 -6.09 15.75 2.26
N ILE A 146 -6.96 14.75 2.31
CA ILE A 146 -6.79 13.59 3.18
C ILE A 146 -6.30 12.46 2.30
N LYS A 147 -5.14 11.92 2.67
CA LYS A 147 -4.49 10.78 2.04
C LYS A 147 -4.90 9.51 2.78
N VAL A 148 -5.30 8.50 2.03
CA VAL A 148 -5.80 7.23 2.56
C VAL A 148 -5.07 6.10 1.87
N HIS A 149 -4.45 5.23 2.66
CA HIS A 149 -3.81 4.04 2.15
C HIS A 149 -4.86 3.01 1.71
N GLU A 150 -4.63 2.31 0.59
CA GLU A 150 -5.51 1.28 0.03
C GLU A 150 -5.85 0.16 1.04
N LEU A 151 -4.98 -0.10 2.01
CA LEU A 151 -5.23 -1.07 3.08
C LEU A 151 -6.44 -0.72 3.92
N VAL A 152 -6.70 0.57 4.15
CA VAL A 152 -7.92 1.03 4.84
C VAL A 152 -9.15 0.63 4.05
N MET A 153 -9.07 0.73 2.71
CA MET A 153 -10.15 0.37 1.82
C MET A 153 -10.45 -1.13 1.88
N ARG A 154 -9.41 -1.97 1.79
CA ARG A 154 -9.52 -3.43 1.91
C ARG A 154 -9.94 -3.91 3.29
N ALA A 155 -9.42 -3.30 4.36
CA ALA A 155 -9.68 -3.74 5.72
C ALA A 155 -11.06 -3.30 6.24
N TYR A 156 -11.54 -2.11 5.87
CA TYR A 156 -12.77 -1.54 6.41
C TYR A 156 -13.92 -1.50 5.40
N TYR A 157 -13.67 -1.01 4.18
CA TYR A 157 -14.75 -0.73 3.23
C TYR A 157 -15.16 -1.95 2.41
N GLU A 158 -14.23 -2.82 2.03
CA GLU A 158 -14.51 -4.05 1.30
C GLU A 158 -15.43 -5.00 2.09
N PRO A 159 -15.18 -5.32 3.38
CA PRO A 159 -16.12 -6.09 4.21
C PRO A 159 -17.50 -5.43 4.33
N LYS A 160 -17.54 -4.11 4.46
CA LYS A 160 -18.78 -3.32 4.61
C LYS A 160 -19.63 -3.36 3.33
N GLN A 161 -19.01 -3.48 2.16
CA GLN A 161 -19.71 -3.67 0.89
C GLN A 161 -20.25 -5.10 0.77
N LEU A 162 -19.43 -6.11 1.06
CA LEU A 162 -19.85 -7.50 1.07
C LEU A 162 -21.02 -7.74 2.04
N GLU A 163 -20.99 -7.12 3.22
CA GLU A 163 -22.10 -7.20 4.18
C GLU A 163 -23.39 -6.56 3.64
N LYS A 164 -23.29 -5.44 2.91
CA LYS A 164 -24.44 -4.77 2.29
C LYS A 164 -25.03 -5.60 1.15
N GLU A 165 -24.19 -6.22 0.32
CA GLU A 165 -24.59 -7.09 -0.77
C GLU A 165 -25.28 -8.34 -0.24
N ALA A 166 -24.68 -9.02 0.74
CA ALA A 166 -25.29 -10.19 1.39
C ALA A 166 -26.67 -9.86 2.02
N LYS A 167 -26.84 -8.67 2.61
CA LYS A 167 -28.14 -8.21 3.13
C LYS A 167 -29.16 -7.93 2.04
N LYS A 168 -28.75 -7.39 0.89
CA LYS A 168 -29.62 -7.20 -0.28
C LYS A 168 -30.07 -8.54 -0.83
N ASP A 169 -29.16 -9.49 -1.01
CA ASP A 169 -29.48 -10.83 -1.55
C ASP A 169 -30.45 -11.60 -0.65
N ARG A 170 -30.27 -11.52 0.68
CA ARG A 170 -31.21 -12.09 1.65
C ARG A 170 -32.59 -11.45 1.57
N LYS A 171 -32.66 -10.12 1.40
CA LYS A 171 -33.95 -9.43 1.20
C LYS A 171 -34.62 -9.89 -0.08
N THR A 172 -33.91 -9.95 -1.20
CA THR A 172 -34.45 -10.37 -2.51
C THR A 172 -34.92 -11.83 -2.49
N LYS A 173 -34.22 -12.73 -1.82
CA LYS A 173 -34.66 -14.12 -1.64
C LYS A 173 -35.92 -14.22 -0.77
N LYS A 174 -36.02 -13.40 0.29
CA LYS A 174 -37.20 -13.38 1.16
C LYS A 174 -38.44 -12.88 0.42
N THR A 175 -38.33 -11.81 -0.39
CA THR A 175 -39.45 -11.31 -1.20
C THR A 175 -39.85 -12.23 -2.36
N LYS A 176 -38.95 -13.07 -2.86
CA LYS A 176 -39.32 -14.12 -3.83
C LYS A 176 -40.10 -15.25 -3.17
N ASN A 177 -39.62 -15.75 -2.03
CA ASN A 177 -40.31 -16.81 -1.29
C ASN A 177 -41.69 -16.38 -0.75
N GLU A 178 -41.88 -15.10 -0.39
CA GLU A 178 -43.19 -14.57 0.02
C GLU A 178 -44.17 -14.37 -1.15
N LYS A 179 -43.68 -14.27 -2.41
CA LYS A 179 -44.54 -14.17 -3.60
C LYS A 179 -44.90 -15.51 -4.24
N GLU A 180 -44.18 -16.58 -3.88
CA GLU A 180 -44.41 -17.95 -4.35
C GLU A 180 -45.16 -18.82 -3.32
N ALA A 181 -45.51 -18.27 -2.15
CA ALA A 181 -46.39 -18.94 -1.20
C ALA A 181 -47.80 -19.04 -1.81
N PRO A 182 -48.38 -20.25 -1.99
CA PRO A 182 -49.76 -20.38 -2.44
C PRO A 182 -50.69 -19.74 -1.43
N GLN A 183 -51.59 -18.88 -1.90
CA GLN A 183 -52.75 -18.45 -1.12
C GLN A 183 -53.64 -19.69 -0.98
N GLU A 184 -53.70 -20.26 0.23
CA GLU A 184 -54.76 -21.20 0.63
C GLU A 184 -56.13 -20.49 0.69
#